data_AF-A0AAN9FZ16-F1
#
_entry.id   AF-A0AAN9FZ16-F1
#
_cell.length_a   1.000
_cell.length_b   1.000
_cell.length_c   1.000
_cell.angle_alpha   90.00
_cell.angle_beta   90.00
_cell.angle_gamma   90.00
#
_symmetry.space_group_name_H-M   'P 1'
#
loop_
_entity.id
_entity.type
_entity.pdbx_description
1 polymer ?
#
loop_
_entity_poly.entity_id
_entity_poly.type
_entity_poly.pdbx_seq_one_letter_code
_entity_poly.pdbx_strand_id
1 'polypeptide(L)'
;MLCVNLLLLTCLSIVGIVSEPESDWLHTACSGDGVCGPANSQCFEDGCMCAIGFYYSEGSRTCLDSCTDLDTDGYLMYANATINENIVYSNNGTEDDCSYICSKDPTCLSFEFSVGEPCKFHHVAASVSNWEVAGSYLFQRTCV
;
A
#
# COMPACT_ATOMS: atom_id res chain seq x y z
N MET A 1 27.42 27.59 3.84
CA MET A 1 28.29 28.12 4.91
C MET A 1 28.66 29.56 4.57
N LEU A 2 27.93 30.53 5.13
CA LEU A 2 28.36 31.91 5.34
C LEU A 2 27.40 32.51 6.39
N CYS A 3 27.91 32.79 7.59
CA CYS A 3 27.14 33.37 8.69
C CYS A 3 27.30 34.89 8.66
N VAL A 4 26.19 35.64 8.64
CA VAL A 4 26.17 37.08 8.89
C VAL A 4 25.42 37.33 10.20
N ASN A 5 26.16 37.89 11.17
CA ASN A 5 25.80 38.52 12.46
C ASN A 5 24.41 39.21 12.51
N LEU A 6 23.73 39.45 13.64
CA LEU A 6 23.86 39.20 15.09
C LEU A 6 22.49 39.59 15.69
N LEU A 7 22.03 38.92 16.76
CA LEU A 7 20.73 39.09 17.46
C LEU A 7 19.54 38.28 16.93
N LEU A 8 19.56 36.96 17.16
CA LEU A 8 18.58 36.21 17.98
C LEU A 8 18.98 34.72 17.93
N LEU A 9 19.33 34.13 19.07
CA LEU A 9 19.56 32.69 19.19
C LEU A 9 18.21 31.96 19.05
N THR A 10 17.96 31.34 17.90
CA THR A 10 17.21 30.08 17.85
C THR A 10 17.92 29.15 16.88
N CYS A 11 18.48 28.04 17.39
CA CYS A 11 18.72 26.87 16.57
C CYS A 11 17.36 26.26 16.29
N LEU A 12 16.68 26.72 15.24
CA LEU A 12 15.59 25.93 14.70
C LEU A 12 16.22 24.77 13.95
N SER A 13 16.14 23.58 14.54
CA SER A 13 16.38 22.33 13.85
C SER A 13 15.55 22.37 12.56
N ILE A 14 16.20 22.51 11.41
CA ILE A 14 15.60 22.13 10.14
C ILE A 14 15.57 20.61 10.18
N VAL A 15 14.60 20.06 10.92
CA VAL A 15 14.09 18.75 10.56
C VAL A 15 13.33 19.03 9.28
N GLY A 16 14.00 18.82 8.16
CA GLY A 16 13.30 18.55 6.92
C GLY A 16 12.44 17.34 7.21
N ILE A 17 11.19 17.58 7.61
CA ILE A 17 10.14 16.61 7.41
C ILE A 17 9.99 16.62 5.90
N VAL A 18 10.67 15.68 5.23
CA VAL A 18 10.15 15.20 3.96
C VAL A 18 8.79 14.62 4.37
N SER A 19 7.74 15.44 4.26
CA SER A 19 6.41 14.88 4.13
C SER A 19 6.48 14.20 2.78
N GLU A 20 6.79 12.90 2.80
CA GLU A 20 6.38 12.00 1.73
C GLU A 20 4.96 12.44 1.36
N PRO A 21 4.67 12.75 0.10
CA PRO A 21 3.32 13.14 -0.27
C PRO A 21 2.49 11.86 -0.19
N GLU A 22 2.09 11.46 1.02
CA GLU A 22 0.89 10.67 1.22
C GLU A 22 -0.15 11.38 0.38
N SER A 23 -0.58 10.72 -0.68
CA SER A 23 -1.56 11.27 -1.59
C SER A 23 -2.72 11.82 -0.77
N ASP A 24 -3.05 13.11 -0.92
CA ASP A 24 -4.00 13.84 -0.05
C ASP A 24 -5.38 13.17 0.07
N TRP A 25 -5.69 12.17 -0.76
CA TRP A 25 -6.90 11.36 -0.68
C TRP A 25 -6.67 9.93 -0.16
N LEU A 26 -5.48 9.34 -0.34
CA LEU A 26 -5.22 7.96 0.06
C LEU A 26 -5.22 7.86 1.59
N HIS A 27 -5.86 6.83 2.13
CA HIS A 27 -6.11 6.63 3.57
C HIS A 27 -6.88 7.74 4.28
N THR A 28 -7.39 8.75 3.55
CA THR A 28 -8.19 9.82 4.14
C THR A 28 -9.54 9.28 4.59
N ALA A 29 -10.03 9.80 5.72
CA ALA A 29 -11.31 9.41 6.28
C ALA A 29 -12.47 9.57 5.28
N CYS A 30 -13.31 8.56 5.16
CA CYS A 30 -14.45 8.56 4.25
C CYS A 30 -15.68 7.90 4.88
N SER A 31 -16.86 8.30 4.41
CA SER A 31 -18.15 7.72 4.80
C SER A 31 -18.83 6.97 3.64
N GLY A 32 -18.12 6.83 2.51
CA GLY A 32 -18.58 6.16 1.30
C GLY A 32 -17.71 6.53 0.09
N ASP A 33 -17.79 5.72 -0.97
CA ASP A 33 -16.90 5.79 -2.13
C ASP A 33 -16.86 7.16 -2.82
N GLY A 34 -18.00 7.86 -2.87
CA GLY A 34 -18.09 9.19 -3.51
C GLY A 34 -17.30 10.30 -2.81
N VAL A 35 -16.74 10.03 -1.62
CA VAL A 35 -15.80 10.92 -0.93
C VAL A 35 -14.39 10.77 -1.49
N CYS A 36 -14.05 9.58 -1.99
CA CYS A 36 -12.74 9.27 -2.50
C CYS A 36 -12.58 9.88 -3.91
N GLY A 37 -11.58 10.75 -4.06
CA GLY A 37 -11.48 11.67 -5.20
C GLY A 37 -11.31 10.98 -6.55
N PRO A 38 -10.31 10.09 -6.73
CA PRO A 38 -10.03 9.51 -8.04
C PRO A 38 -11.06 8.47 -8.49
N ALA A 39 -11.13 8.27 -9.81
CA ALA A 39 -11.82 7.11 -10.36
C ALA A 39 -11.20 5.81 -9.84
N ASN A 40 -12.04 4.78 -9.72
CA ASN A 40 -11.64 3.46 -9.21
C ASN A 40 -11.06 3.49 -7.79
N SER A 41 -11.42 4.50 -6.99
CA SER A 41 -11.21 4.51 -5.55
C SER A 41 -12.49 4.09 -4.82
N GLN A 42 -12.34 3.55 -3.62
CA GLN A 42 -13.43 3.13 -2.76
C GLN A 42 -13.14 3.50 -1.30
N CYS A 43 -14.19 3.60 -0.51
CA CYS A 43 -14.08 3.76 0.92
C CYS A 43 -14.03 2.38 1.59
N PHE A 44 -12.92 2.09 2.26
CA PHE A 44 -12.67 0.80 2.91
C PHE A 44 -12.27 1.01 4.37
N GLU A 45 -12.99 0.40 5.31
CA GLU A 45 -12.78 0.57 6.76
C GLU A 45 -12.54 2.03 7.16
N ASP A 46 -13.41 2.92 6.65
CA ASP A 46 -13.39 4.37 6.84
C ASP A 46 -12.18 5.11 6.22
N GLY A 47 -11.35 4.45 5.39
CA GLY A 47 -10.25 5.06 4.65
C GLY A 47 -10.39 4.95 3.13
N CYS A 48 -10.07 6.01 2.40
CA CYS A 48 -10.09 5.98 0.94
C CYS A 48 -8.91 5.19 0.38
N MET A 49 -9.17 4.22 -0.50
CA MET A 49 -8.14 3.37 -1.10
C MET A 49 -8.48 3.08 -2.56
N CYS A 50 -7.56 2.49 -3.32
CA CYS A 50 -7.95 1.96 -4.61
C CYS A 50 -8.94 0.81 -4.43
N ALA A 51 -9.97 0.82 -5.28
CA ALA A 51 -10.90 -0.28 -5.38
C ALA A 51 -10.12 -1.55 -5.70
N ILE A 52 -10.63 -2.67 -5.19
CA ILE A 52 -9.96 -3.95 -5.33
C ILE A 52 -9.67 -4.25 -6.82
N GLY A 53 -8.45 -4.68 -7.13
CA GLY A 53 -8.05 -5.03 -8.49
C GLY A 53 -7.51 -3.85 -9.29
N PHE A 54 -7.59 -2.63 -8.75
CA PHE A 54 -6.90 -1.46 -9.29
C PHE A 54 -5.59 -1.23 -8.54
N TYR A 55 -4.58 -0.76 -9.26
CA TYR A 55 -3.27 -0.47 -8.72
C TYR A 55 -3.18 0.99 -8.34
N TYR A 56 -2.77 1.27 -7.11
CA TYR A 56 -2.39 2.62 -6.75
C TYR A 56 -1.06 2.97 -7.43
N SER A 57 -0.98 4.12 -8.11
CA SER A 57 0.24 4.64 -8.72
C SER A 57 0.71 5.87 -7.98
N GLU A 58 1.94 5.83 -7.45
CA GLU A 58 2.52 6.97 -6.73
C GLU A 58 2.78 8.15 -7.67
N GLY A 59 3.30 7.90 -8.87
CA GLY A 59 3.58 8.94 -9.86
C GLY A 59 2.36 9.75 -10.28
N SER A 60 1.20 9.09 -10.42
CA SER A 60 -0.04 9.71 -10.86
C SER A 60 -1.06 9.98 -9.74
N ARG A 61 -0.81 9.46 -8.53
CA ARG A 61 -1.69 9.54 -7.35
C ARG A 61 -3.13 9.13 -7.66
N THR A 62 -3.31 8.10 -8.47
CA THR A 62 -4.61 7.59 -8.91
C THR A 62 -4.63 6.07 -8.94
N CYS A 63 -5.80 5.50 -9.21
CA CYS A 63 -6.00 4.06 -9.34
C CYS A 63 -6.03 3.65 -10.80
N LEU A 64 -5.06 2.83 -11.20
CA LEU A 64 -4.88 2.32 -12.56
C LEU A 64 -5.55 0.94 -12.69
N ASP A 65 -6.10 0.66 -13.87
CA ASP A 65 -6.67 -0.66 -14.22
C ASP A 65 -5.59 -1.73 -14.45
N SER A 66 -4.36 -1.28 -14.69
CA SER A 66 -3.23 -2.10 -15.06
C SER A 66 -1.93 -1.41 -14.63
N CYS A 67 -0.90 -2.22 -14.39
CA CYS A 67 0.40 -1.76 -13.95
C CYS A 67 1.47 -2.27 -14.91
N THR A 68 2.12 -1.39 -15.65
CA THR A 68 3.25 -1.77 -16.52
C THR A 68 4.52 -1.95 -15.71
N ASP A 69 4.72 -1.09 -14.72
CA ASP A 69 5.93 -1.02 -13.90
C ASP A 69 5.52 -1.12 -12.43
N LEU A 70 5.59 -2.34 -11.91
CA LEU A 70 5.28 -2.63 -10.52
C LEU A 70 6.38 -2.08 -9.62
N ASP A 71 5.97 -1.41 -8.55
CA ASP A 71 6.87 -0.98 -7.49
C ASP A 71 7.39 -2.21 -6.73
N THR A 72 8.70 -2.33 -6.56
CA THR A 72 9.32 -3.44 -5.84
C THR A 72 9.18 -3.30 -4.33
N ASP A 73 9.02 -2.08 -3.83
CA ASP A 73 8.96 -1.79 -2.40
C ASP A 73 7.59 -1.23 -1.98
N GLY A 74 6.75 -0.85 -2.95
CA GLY A 74 5.43 -0.28 -2.72
C GLY A 74 4.29 -1.31 -2.67
N TYR A 75 3.51 -1.26 -1.59
CA TYR A 75 2.32 -2.08 -1.39
C TYR A 75 1.17 -1.24 -0.84
N LEU A 76 -0.03 -1.46 -1.37
CA LEU A 76 -1.28 -1.04 -0.76
C LEU A 76 -1.83 -2.18 0.10
N MET A 77 -2.11 -1.87 1.36
CA MET A 77 -2.59 -2.82 2.35
C MET A 77 -4.12 -2.75 2.48
N TYR A 78 -4.76 -3.92 2.50
CA TYR A 78 -6.17 -4.10 2.82
C TYR A 78 -6.29 -4.94 4.10
N ALA A 79 -6.71 -4.31 5.19
CA ALA A 79 -6.96 -5.01 6.46
C ALA A 79 -8.18 -5.93 6.37
N ASN A 80 -8.21 -6.99 7.16
CA ASN A 80 -9.28 -7.99 7.23
C ASN A 80 -9.69 -8.58 5.86
N ALA A 81 -8.74 -8.63 4.93
CA ALA A 81 -8.92 -9.12 3.58
C ALA A 81 -7.97 -10.28 3.30
N THR A 82 -8.43 -11.22 2.46
CA THR A 82 -7.63 -12.33 1.92
C THR A 82 -8.11 -12.63 0.50
N ILE A 83 -7.32 -13.29 -0.33
CA ILE A 83 -7.82 -13.94 -1.55
C ILE A 83 -8.26 -15.37 -1.20
N ASN A 84 -7.44 -16.09 -0.42
CA ASN A 84 -7.59 -17.47 0.04
C ASN A 84 -7.86 -18.50 -1.07
N GLU A 85 -7.57 -18.10 -2.31
CA GLU A 85 -7.64 -18.84 -3.56
C GLU A 85 -6.46 -18.40 -4.44
N ASN A 86 -6.24 -19.05 -5.59
CA ASN A 86 -5.14 -18.71 -6.50
C ASN A 86 -3.77 -18.63 -5.80
N ILE A 87 -3.57 -19.45 -4.77
CA ILE A 87 -2.32 -19.51 -4.00
C ILE A 87 -1.29 -20.21 -4.89
N VAL A 88 -0.23 -19.47 -5.26
CA VAL A 88 0.85 -20.03 -6.07
C VAL A 88 1.82 -20.79 -5.18
N TYR A 89 2.18 -20.18 -4.04
CA TYR A 89 3.01 -20.79 -3.02
C TYR A 89 2.78 -20.12 -1.66
N SER A 90 3.34 -20.73 -0.62
CA SER A 90 3.29 -20.21 0.74
C SER A 90 4.65 -20.30 1.42
N ASN A 91 4.97 -19.35 2.29
CA ASN A 91 6.23 -19.35 3.04
C ASN A 91 6.03 -18.79 4.45
N ASN A 92 6.75 -19.33 5.43
CA ASN A 92 6.75 -18.79 6.78
C ASN A 92 7.65 -17.55 6.83
N GLY A 93 7.22 -16.54 7.56
CA GLY A 93 8.01 -15.32 7.73
C GLY A 93 7.23 -14.26 8.48
N THR A 94 7.91 -13.14 8.75
CA THR A 94 7.24 -11.89 9.12
C THR A 94 6.61 -11.24 7.88
N GLU A 95 5.83 -10.18 8.09
CA GLU A 95 5.33 -9.34 6.98
C GLU A 95 6.47 -8.85 6.08
N ASP A 96 7.58 -8.37 6.68
CA ASP A 96 8.77 -7.90 5.95
C ASP A 96 9.41 -9.02 5.11
N ASP A 97 9.51 -10.23 5.66
CA ASP A 97 10.04 -11.38 4.91
C ASP A 97 9.16 -11.66 3.67
N CYS A 98 7.84 -11.51 3.82
CA CYS A 98 6.89 -11.80 2.75
C CYS A 98 6.87 -10.70 1.69
N SER A 99 6.91 -9.43 2.09
CA SER A 99 7.13 -8.31 1.18
C SER A 99 8.42 -8.47 0.38
N TYR A 100 9.51 -8.86 1.07
CA TYR A 100 10.80 -9.12 0.42
C TYR A 100 10.73 -10.29 -0.57
N ILE A 101 10.10 -11.41 -0.20
CA ILE A 101 9.97 -12.56 -1.10
C ILE A 101 9.14 -12.18 -2.34
N CYS A 102 8.02 -11.49 -2.16
CA CYS A 102 7.16 -11.07 -3.26
C CYS A 102 7.89 -10.09 -4.19
N SER A 103 8.69 -9.16 -3.66
CA SER A 103 9.43 -8.19 -4.47
C SER A 103 10.51 -8.80 -5.37
N LYS A 104 11.00 -10.01 -5.04
CA LYS A 104 11.96 -10.75 -5.88
C LYS A 104 11.31 -11.54 -7.00
N ASP A 105 10.00 -11.79 -6.91
CA ASP A 105 9.26 -12.45 -7.96
C ASP A 105 8.53 -11.39 -8.82
N PRO A 106 8.96 -11.14 -10.07
CA PRO A 106 8.30 -10.16 -10.94
C PRO A 106 6.85 -10.53 -11.27
N THR A 107 6.44 -11.78 -11.02
CA THR A 107 5.07 -12.25 -11.23
C THR A 107 4.21 -12.22 -9.98
N CYS A 108 4.79 -11.98 -8.79
CA CYS A 108 4.03 -11.76 -7.57
C CYS A 108 3.36 -10.38 -7.62
N LEU A 109 2.03 -10.37 -7.53
CA LEU A 109 1.21 -9.15 -7.57
C LEU A 109 0.58 -8.82 -6.21
N SER A 110 0.38 -9.83 -5.37
CA SER A 110 -0.07 -9.64 -3.99
C SER A 110 0.35 -10.79 -3.09
N PHE A 111 0.33 -10.54 -1.78
CA PHE A 111 0.48 -11.58 -0.76
C PHE A 111 -0.46 -11.35 0.43
N GLU A 112 -0.84 -12.44 1.09
CA GLU A 112 -1.56 -12.43 2.37
C GLU A 112 -0.61 -12.62 3.53
N PHE A 113 -0.87 -11.91 4.62
CA PHE A 113 -0.19 -12.08 5.90
C PHE A 113 -1.21 -12.20 7.05
N SER A 114 -0.97 -13.17 7.92
CA SER A 114 -1.68 -13.35 9.19
C SER A 114 -0.69 -13.86 10.23
N VAL A 115 -0.81 -13.38 11.46
CA VAL A 115 0.08 -13.82 12.54
C VAL A 115 -0.14 -15.30 12.83
N GLY A 116 0.95 -16.08 12.78
CA GLY A 116 0.93 -17.51 13.05
C GLY A 116 0.60 -18.38 11.85
N GLU A 117 0.34 -17.79 10.69
CA GLU A 117 0.12 -18.51 9.42
C GLU A 117 1.27 -18.23 8.44
N PRO A 118 1.56 -19.16 7.51
CA PRO A 118 2.43 -18.88 6.38
C PRO A 118 1.81 -17.78 5.50
N CYS A 119 2.65 -16.89 4.97
CA CYS A 119 2.23 -15.97 3.92
C CYS A 119 1.81 -16.76 2.69
N LYS A 120 0.81 -16.26 1.97
CA LYS A 120 0.33 -16.84 0.71
C LYS A 120 0.58 -15.83 -0.40
N PHE A 121 1.14 -16.29 -1.51
CA PHE A 121 1.56 -15.43 -2.61
C PHE A 121 0.72 -15.67 -3.84
N HIS A 122 0.43 -14.60 -4.58
CA HIS A 122 -0.51 -14.62 -5.70
C HIS A 122 0.07 -13.90 -6.92
N HIS A 123 -0.24 -14.44 -8.10
CA HIS A 123 0.03 -13.77 -9.39
C HIS A 123 -1.20 -12.99 -9.88
N VAL A 124 -2.09 -12.60 -8.98
CA VAL A 124 -3.29 -11.81 -9.25
C VAL A 124 -3.32 -10.62 -8.31
N ALA A 125 -3.86 -9.49 -8.76
CA ALA A 125 -4.19 -8.37 -7.89
C ALA A 125 -5.32 -8.76 -6.92
N ALA A 126 -5.62 -7.91 -5.94
CA ALA A 126 -6.61 -8.16 -4.91
C ALA A 126 -8.02 -8.49 -5.43
N SER A 127 -8.31 -8.28 -6.73
CA SER A 127 -9.59 -8.41 -7.47
C SER A 127 -10.54 -9.58 -7.12
N VAL A 128 -10.06 -10.58 -6.38
CA VAL A 128 -10.77 -11.80 -5.97
C VAL A 128 -10.82 -11.97 -4.45
N SER A 129 -10.67 -10.88 -3.68
CA SER A 129 -10.56 -10.98 -2.23
C SER A 129 -11.87 -11.30 -1.52
N ASN A 130 -11.81 -12.25 -0.59
CA ASN A 130 -12.76 -12.44 0.48
C ASN A 130 -12.52 -11.42 1.60
N TRP A 131 -13.61 -10.83 2.07
CA TRP A 131 -13.60 -9.84 3.13
C TRP A 131 -13.93 -10.47 4.48
N GLU A 132 -13.70 -9.71 5.55
CA GLU A 132 -14.11 -10.04 6.92
C GLU A 132 -13.33 -11.19 7.57
N VAL A 133 -12.10 -11.43 7.10
CA VAL A 133 -11.18 -12.38 7.74
C VAL A 133 -10.40 -11.64 8.81
N ALA A 134 -10.95 -11.62 10.03
CA ALA A 134 -10.36 -10.86 11.13
C ALA A 134 -8.89 -11.23 11.38
N GLY A 135 -8.02 -10.22 11.39
CA GLY A 135 -6.59 -10.40 11.65
C GLY A 135 -5.78 -10.90 10.45
N SER A 136 -6.34 -10.80 9.24
CA SER A 136 -5.58 -10.94 7.99
C SER A 136 -5.30 -9.59 7.34
N TYR A 137 -4.27 -9.59 6.51
CA TYR A 137 -3.86 -8.44 5.72
C TYR A 137 -3.55 -8.91 4.31
N LEU A 138 -4.09 -8.22 3.32
CA LEU A 138 -3.77 -8.44 1.91
C LEU A 138 -2.96 -7.26 1.40
N PHE A 139 -1.76 -7.53 0.91
CA PHE A 139 -0.85 -6.53 0.37
C PHE A 139 -0.80 -6.68 -1.15
N GLN A 140 -1.22 -5.66 -1.88
CA GLN A 140 -1.13 -5.61 -3.34
C GLN A 140 -0.01 -4.67 -3.75
N ARG A 141 0.82 -5.05 -4.73
CA ARG A 141 1.85 -4.16 -5.26
C ARG A 141 1.25 -2.88 -5.86
N THR A 142 1.97 -1.78 -5.71
CA THR A 142 1.65 -0.50 -6.34
C THR A 142 2.38 -0.35 -7.67
N CYS A 143 2.09 0.75 -8.39
CA CYS A 143 2.82 1.17 -9.57
C CYS A 143 3.70 2.36 -9.27
N VAL A 144 4.81 2.44 -10.01
CA VAL A 144 5.68 3.62 -10.06
C VAL A 144 5.02 4.72 -10.89
#